data_AF-A0A6C0CR30-F1
#
_entry.id   AF-A0A6C0CR30-F1
#
_cell.length_a   1.000
_cell.length_b   1.000
_cell.length_c   1.000
_cell.angle_alpha   90.00
_cell.angle_beta   90.00
_cell.angle_gamma   90.00
#
_symmetry.space_group_name_H-M   'P 1'
#
loop_
_entity.id
_entity.type
_entity.pdbx_description
1 polymer ?
#
loop_
_entity_poly.entity_id
_entity_poly.type
_entity_poly.pdbx_seq_one_letter_code
_entity_poly.pdbx_strand_id
1 'polypeptide(L)'
;MGGGLFGTPLYLNPKCLVFSGFVLMVYWLPHPKAFAHRFVAAFLLACSAYIAMAWYDMIYDCNDKVKITVLGWLWGWAKPASYQKQFDELPVKYKKIVRTVDILVLLVVVGALVYPYIQH
;
A
#
# COMPACT_ATOMS: atom_id res chain seq x y z
N MET A 1 -3.37 18.08 -12.59
CA MET A 1 -3.39 19.51 -12.25
C MET A 1 -2.12 19.83 -11.49
N GLY A 2 -1.19 20.59 -12.06
CA GLY A 2 0.07 20.97 -11.42
C GLY A 2 0.44 22.37 -11.87
N GLY A 3 0.42 23.33 -10.94
CA GLY A 3 0.91 24.69 -11.20
C GLY A 3 2.41 24.63 -11.45
N GLY A 4 2.85 25.13 -12.62
CA GLY A 4 4.25 25.12 -13.01
C GLY A 4 5.15 25.87 -12.02
N LEU A 5 6.36 25.36 -11.82
CA LEU A 5 7.35 26.00 -10.94
C LEU A 5 8.03 27.15 -11.69
N PHE A 6 8.00 28.36 -11.10
CA PHE A 6 8.79 29.51 -11.54
C PHE A 6 8.66 29.90 -13.03
N GLY A 7 7.48 29.72 -13.63
CA GLY A 7 7.26 30.08 -15.04
C GLY A 7 8.02 29.21 -16.05
N THR A 8 8.57 28.09 -15.62
CA THR A 8 9.26 27.11 -16.47
C THR A 8 8.31 25.96 -16.84
N PRO A 9 8.62 25.16 -17.88
CA PRO A 9 7.88 23.93 -18.16
C PRO A 9 8.14 22.81 -17.13
N LEU A 10 8.87 23.08 -16.02
CA LEU A 10 9.03 22.12 -14.94
C LEU A 10 7.80 22.13 -14.03
N TYR A 11 7.15 20.98 -13.95
CA TYR A 11 5.99 20.75 -13.10
C TYR A 11 6.44 20.07 -11.81
N LEU A 12 6.02 20.60 -10.65
CA LEU A 12 6.14 19.85 -9.42
C LEU A 12 5.24 18.62 -9.53
N ASN A 13 5.77 17.43 -9.18
CA ASN A 13 4.99 16.21 -9.08
C ASN A 13 4.80 15.86 -7.59
N PRO A 14 3.74 16.35 -6.93
CA PRO A 14 3.53 16.11 -5.51
C PRO A 14 3.41 14.61 -5.17
N LYS A 15 2.93 13.76 -6.10
CA LYS A 15 2.92 12.30 -5.93
C LYS A 15 4.33 11.79 -5.63
N CYS A 16 5.31 12.26 -6.40
CA CYS A 16 6.70 11.86 -6.25
C CYS A 16 7.30 12.39 -4.93
N LEU A 17 7.00 13.63 -4.54
CA LEU A 17 7.52 14.20 -3.28
C LEU A 17 6.99 13.47 -2.04
N VAL A 18 5.68 13.21 -2.01
CA VAL A 18 5.06 12.48 -0.89
C VAL A 18 5.60 11.05 -0.84
N PHE A 19 5.73 10.38 -1.99
CA PHE A 19 6.25 9.01 -2.05
C PHE A 19 7.73 8.90 -1.67
N SER A 20 8.59 9.77 -2.23
CA SER A 20 10.02 9.79 -1.91
C SER A 20 10.28 10.16 -0.46
N GLY A 21 9.55 11.14 0.10
CA GLY A 21 9.61 11.47 1.51
C GLY A 21 9.22 10.29 2.40
N PHE A 22 8.15 9.57 2.05
CA PHE A 22 7.74 8.36 2.75
C PHE A 22 8.80 7.26 2.74
N VAL A 23 9.40 6.98 1.58
CA VAL A 23 10.48 5.99 1.46
C VAL A 23 11.72 6.40 2.28
N LEU A 24 12.10 7.68 2.25
CA LEU A 24 13.22 8.20 3.03
C LEU A 24 13.00 8.08 4.54
N MET A 25 11.78 8.36 5.03
CA MET A 25 11.44 8.18 6.44
C MET A 25 11.62 6.73 6.88
N VAL A 26 11.23 5.76 6.04
CA VAL A 26 11.34 4.34 6.38
C VAL A 26 12.79 3.85 6.27
N TYR A 27 13.58 4.39 5.35
CA TYR A 27 15.00 4.06 5.23
C TYR A 27 15.79 4.39 6.50
N TRP A 28 15.40 5.42 7.24
CA TRP A 28 16.06 5.82 8.49
C TRP A 28 15.61 5.03 9.74
N LEU A 29 14.62 4.14 9.62
CA LEU A 29 14.17 3.31 10.74
C LEU A 29 15.16 2.17 11.04
N PRO A 30 15.23 1.70 12.30
CA PRO A 30 16.10 0.58 12.66
C PRO A 30 15.76 -0.67 11.84
N HIS A 31 16.77 -1.25 11.19
CA HIS A 31 16.59 -2.43 10.36
C HIS A 31 16.56 -3.73 11.18
N PRO A 32 15.63 -4.66 10.89
CA PRO A 32 15.59 -5.94 11.56
C PRO A 32 16.80 -6.82 11.20
N LYS A 33 17.31 -7.52 12.22
CA LYS A 33 18.47 -8.43 12.10
C LYS A 33 18.09 -9.72 11.36
N ALA A 34 16.92 -10.28 11.63
CA ALA A 34 16.44 -11.50 10.99
C ALA A 34 16.02 -11.25 9.53
N PHE A 35 16.45 -12.12 8.62
CA PHE A 35 16.16 -11.99 7.19
C PHE A 35 14.65 -12.04 6.88
N ALA A 36 13.91 -12.92 7.55
CA ALA A 36 12.46 -13.02 7.39
C ALA A 36 11.73 -11.72 7.79
N HIS A 37 12.16 -11.07 8.87
CA HIS A 37 11.61 -9.78 9.30
C HIS A 37 11.90 -8.65 8.31
N ARG A 38 13.00 -8.72 7.54
CA ARG A 38 13.26 -7.76 6.46
C ARG A 38 12.24 -7.88 5.33
N PHE A 39 11.85 -9.10 4.96
CA PHE A 39 10.78 -9.29 3.96
C PHE A 39 9.43 -8.78 4.47
N VAL A 40 9.10 -9.06 5.73
CA VAL A 40 7.85 -8.54 6.33
C VAL A 40 7.86 -7.01 6.32
N ALA A 41 8.96 -6.38 6.74
CA ALA A 41 9.10 -4.92 6.71
C ALA A 41 8.96 -4.35 5.28
N ALA A 42 9.61 -4.97 4.30
CA ALA A 42 9.50 -4.55 2.90
C ALA A 42 8.08 -4.72 2.34
N PHE A 43 7.39 -5.81 2.69
CA PHE A 43 6.01 -6.05 2.30
C PHE A 43 5.06 -4.99 2.91
N LEU A 44 5.20 -4.69 4.20
CA LEU A 44 4.42 -3.64 4.87
C LEU A 44 4.70 -2.26 4.28
N LEU A 45 5.96 -1.98 3.92
CA LEU A 45 6.35 -0.75 3.23
C LEU A 45 5.64 -0.62 1.87
N ALA A 46 5.62 -1.69 1.07
CA ALA A 46 4.92 -1.69 -0.20
C ALA A 46 3.41 -1.48 -0.04
N CYS A 47 2.79 -2.14 0.96
CA CYS A 47 1.36 -1.99 1.23
C CYS A 47 0.98 -0.58 1.69
N SER A 48 1.77 -0.01 2.60
CA SER A 48 1.55 1.37 3.10
C SER A 48 1.75 2.41 2.00
N ALA A 49 2.75 2.24 1.14
CA ALA A 49 2.93 3.11 -0.02
C ALA A 49 1.73 3.06 -0.98
N TYR A 50 1.15 1.86 -1.18
CA TYR A 50 -0.04 1.69 -2.00
C TYR A 50 -1.28 2.35 -1.41
N ILE A 51 -1.45 2.27 -0.08
CA ILE A 51 -2.52 2.96 0.64
C ILE A 51 -2.36 4.48 0.52
N ALA A 52 -1.14 4.99 0.68
CA ALA A 52 -0.85 6.42 0.54
C ALA A 52 -1.19 6.93 -0.86
N MET A 53 -0.91 6.15 -1.92
CA MET A 53 -1.33 6.51 -3.29
C MET A 53 -2.85 6.54 -3.46
N ALA A 54 -3.58 5.60 -2.87
CA ALA A 54 -5.05 5.60 -2.93
C ALA A 54 -5.65 6.85 -2.25
N TRP A 55 -5.07 7.29 -1.12
CA TRP A 55 -5.46 8.54 -0.48
C TRP A 55 -5.08 9.76 -1.30
N TYR A 56 -3.89 9.78 -1.90
CA TYR A 56 -3.47 10.86 -2.78
C TYR A 56 -4.48 11.04 -3.93
N ASP A 57 -4.83 9.96 -4.63
CA ASP A 57 -5.74 10.02 -5.78
C ASP A 57 -7.14 10.52 -5.38
N MET A 58 -7.56 10.26 -4.14
CA MET A 58 -8.82 10.78 -3.59
C MET A 58 -8.73 12.26 -3.22
N ILE A 59 -7.67 12.68 -2.52
CA ILE A 59 -7.47 14.07 -2.05
C ILE A 59 -7.32 15.03 -3.23
N TYR A 60 -6.60 14.63 -4.28
CA TYR A 60 -6.34 15.45 -5.46
C TYR A 60 -7.32 15.19 -6.62
N ASP A 61 -8.39 14.44 -6.36
CA ASP A 61 -9.41 14.01 -7.33
C ASP A 61 -8.82 13.65 -8.70
N CYS A 62 -7.86 12.72 -8.69
CA CYS A 62 -7.20 12.28 -9.91
C CYS A 62 -8.20 11.54 -10.82
N ASN A 63 -8.13 11.79 -12.12
CA ASN A 63 -8.96 11.07 -13.13
C ASN A 63 -8.72 9.56 -13.08
N ASP A 64 -7.44 9.16 -12.95
CA ASP A 64 -7.06 7.77 -12.75
C ASP A 64 -6.92 7.50 -11.25
N LYS A 65 -7.85 6.71 -10.70
CA LYS A 65 -7.88 6.30 -9.29
C LYS A 65 -7.40 4.86 -9.16
N VAL A 66 -6.71 4.57 -8.06
CA VAL A 66 -6.35 3.21 -7.67
C VAL A 66 -7.59 2.29 -7.66
N LYS A 67 -7.57 1.27 -8.53
CA LYS A 67 -8.62 0.25 -8.63
C LYS A 67 -8.44 -0.87 -7.61
N ILE A 68 -9.46 -1.72 -7.50
CA ILE A 68 -9.45 -2.84 -6.57
C ILE A 68 -8.36 -3.84 -6.95
N THR A 69 -7.62 -4.31 -5.94
CA THR A 69 -6.54 -5.27 -6.09
C THR A 69 -6.82 -6.53 -5.30
N VAL A 70 -5.99 -7.55 -5.55
CA VAL A 70 -6.03 -8.83 -4.85
C VAL A 70 -5.77 -8.73 -3.34
N LEU A 71 -5.24 -7.59 -2.86
CA LEU A 71 -5.08 -7.27 -1.44
C LEU A 71 -6.14 -6.29 -0.91
N GLY A 72 -7.31 -6.28 -1.55
CA GLY A 72 -8.37 -5.32 -1.30
C GLY A 72 -9.05 -5.49 0.05
N TRP A 73 -9.14 -6.71 0.59
CA TRP A 73 -9.81 -6.98 1.85
C TRP A 73 -8.88 -6.73 3.05
N LEU A 74 -7.62 -7.13 2.97
CA LEU A 74 -6.63 -6.97 4.05
C LEU A 74 -6.38 -5.49 4.40
N TRP A 75 -6.26 -4.64 3.39
CA TRP A 75 -5.94 -3.22 3.53
C TRP A 75 -7.11 -2.29 3.19
N GLY A 76 -8.30 -2.83 2.94
CA GLY A 76 -9.47 -2.05 2.53
C GLY A 76 -9.95 -1.05 3.58
N TRP A 77 -9.75 -1.36 4.86
CA TRP A 77 -10.11 -0.49 5.98
C TRP A 77 -9.23 0.78 6.06
N ALA A 78 -7.98 0.69 5.60
CA ALA A 78 -7.03 1.81 5.61
C ALA A 78 -7.11 2.68 4.34
N LYS A 79 -7.88 2.26 3.34
CA LYS A 79 -8.11 2.98 2.08
C LYS A 79 -9.32 3.92 2.17
N PRO A 80 -9.41 4.95 1.31
CA PRO A 80 -10.52 5.90 1.34
C PRO A 80 -11.89 5.27 1.06
N ALA A 81 -12.97 5.89 1.53
CA ALA A 81 -14.34 5.37 1.41
C ALA A 81 -14.79 5.09 -0.03
N SER A 82 -14.26 5.82 -1.02
CA SER A 82 -14.52 5.56 -2.44
C SER A 82 -14.05 4.17 -2.88
N TYR A 83 -12.96 3.67 -2.30
CA TYR A 83 -12.45 2.32 -2.55
C TYR A 83 -13.38 1.25 -1.97
N GLN A 84 -13.91 1.49 -0.77
CA GLN A 84 -14.83 0.56 -0.11
C GLN A 84 -16.13 0.39 -0.90
N LYS A 85 -16.69 1.49 -1.43
CA LYS A 85 -17.87 1.43 -2.30
C LYS A 85 -17.63 0.55 -3.54
N GLN A 86 -16.50 0.75 -4.22
CA GLN A 86 -16.14 -0.10 -5.36
C GLN A 86 -15.96 -1.57 -4.95
N PHE A 87 -15.38 -1.82 -3.77
CA PHE A 87 -15.25 -3.17 -3.22
C PHE A 87 -16.60 -3.81 -2.93
N ASP A 88 -17.56 -3.05 -2.42
CA ASP A 88 -18.90 -3.52 -2.13
C ASP A 88 -19.72 -3.81 -3.40
N GLU A 89 -19.46 -3.08 -4.48
CA GLU A 89 -20.06 -3.30 -5.80
C GLU A 89 -19.51 -4.53 -6.53
N LEU A 90 -18.37 -5.11 -6.10
CA LEU A 90 -17.83 -6.32 -6.72
C LEU A 90 -18.79 -7.52 -6.55
N PRO A 91 -18.91 -8.38 -7.58
CA PRO A 91 -19.72 -9.58 -7.45
C PRO A 91 -19.06 -10.56 -6.47
N VAL A 92 -19.90 -11.31 -5.76
CA VAL A 92 -19.53 -12.16 -4.62
C VAL A 92 -18.39 -13.14 -4.94
N LYS A 93 -18.31 -13.60 -6.20
CA LYS A 93 -17.23 -14.49 -6.68
C LYS A 93 -15.84 -13.87 -6.51
N TYR A 94 -15.64 -12.60 -6.93
CA TYR A 94 -14.35 -11.94 -6.79
C TYR A 94 -14.05 -11.56 -5.33
N LYS A 95 -15.06 -11.16 -4.56
CA LYS A 95 -14.91 -10.94 -3.10
C LYS A 95 -14.34 -12.18 -2.40
N LYS A 96 -14.83 -13.37 -2.76
CA LYS A 96 -14.33 -14.63 -2.20
C LYS A 96 -12.88 -14.91 -2.60
N ILE A 97 -12.52 -14.66 -3.86
CA ILE A 97 -11.13 -14.82 -4.35
C ILE A 97 -10.18 -13.87 -3.60
N VAL A 98 -10.51 -12.58 -3.53
CA VAL A 98 -9.72 -11.57 -2.82
C VAL A 98 -9.53 -11.98 -1.36
N ARG A 99 -10.61 -12.40 -0.69
CA ARG A 99 -10.54 -12.87 0.70
C ARG A 99 -9.63 -14.08 0.87
N THR A 100 -9.70 -15.07 -0.02
CA THR A 100 -8.83 -16.25 0.04
C THR A 100 -7.36 -15.87 -0.14
N VAL A 101 -7.04 -15.03 -1.13
CA VAL A 101 -5.68 -14.54 -1.35
C VAL A 101 -5.18 -13.78 -0.13
N ASP A 102 -5.99 -12.88 0.42
CA ASP A 102 -5.63 -12.11 1.60
C ASP A 102 -5.35 -12.97 2.83
N ILE A 103 -6.15 -14.01 3.06
CA ILE A 103 -5.90 -14.97 4.16
C ILE A 103 -4.59 -15.72 3.95
N LEU A 104 -4.33 -16.21 2.73
CA LEU A 104 -3.07 -16.91 2.43
C LEU A 104 -1.85 -16.00 2.62
N VAL A 105 -1.93 -14.75 2.15
CA VAL A 105 -0.87 -13.76 2.33
C VAL A 105 -0.66 -13.45 3.82
N LEU A 106 -1.74 -13.28 4.58
CA LEU A 106 -1.66 -13.05 6.02
C LEU A 106 -0.98 -14.23 6.73
N LEU A 107 -1.33 -15.47 6.39
CA LEU A 107 -0.68 -16.66 6.95
C LEU A 107 0.82 -16.70 6.64
N VAL A 108 1.23 -16.34 5.41
CA VAL A 108 2.65 -16.27 5.02
C VAL A 108 3.37 -15.17 5.81
N VAL A 109 2.77 -14.00 5.95
CA VAL A 109 3.37 -12.88 6.71
C VAL A 109 3.52 -13.22 8.19
N VAL A 110 2.48 -13.80 8.81
CA VAL A 110 2.52 -14.24 10.20
C VAL A 110 3.56 -15.35 10.38
N GLY A 111 3.60 -16.33 9.47
CA GLY A 111 4.61 -17.39 9.45
C GLY A 111 6.03 -16.81 9.37
N ALA A 112 6.28 -15.87 8.46
CA ALA A 112 7.58 -15.21 8.33
C ALA A 112 7.98 -14.37 9.55
N LEU A 113 6.99 -13.83 10.29
CA LEU A 113 7.24 -13.08 11.52
C LEU A 113 7.61 -14.02 12.68
N VAL A 114 6.92 -15.15 12.81
CA VAL A 114 7.09 -16.12 13.90
C VAL A 114 8.25 -17.08 13.68
N TYR A 115 8.55 -17.46 12.43
CA TYR A 115 9.58 -18.45 12.06
C TYR A 115 10.95 -18.23 12.73
N PRO A 116 11.51 -17.00 12.78
CA PRO A 116 12.79 -16.76 13.44
C PRO A 116 12.81 -17.05 14.95
N TYR A 117 11.63 -17.04 15.61
CA TYR A 117 11.52 -17.31 17.04
C TYR A 117 11.41 -18.81 17.36
N ILE A 118 11.09 -19.65 16.37
CA ILE A 118 10.98 -21.11 16.54
C ILE A 118 12.30 -21.81 16.20
N GLN A 119 13.16 -21.18 15.38
CA GLN A 119 14.47 -21.72 15.03
C GLN A 119 15.58 -21.42 16.05
N HIS A 120 15.28 -20.67 17.10
CA HIS A 120 16.17 -20.41 18.24
C HIS A 120 15.89 -21.39 19.38
#